data_AF-A0A7W8FV43-F1
#
_entry.id   AF-A0A7W8FV43-F1
#
_cell.length_a   1.000
_cell.length_b   1.000
_cell.length_c   1.000
_cell.angle_alpha   90.00
_cell.angle_beta   90.00
_cell.angle_gamma   90.00
#
_symmetry.space_group_name_H-M   'P 1'
#
loop_
_entity.id
_entity.type
_entity.pdbx_description
1 polymer ?
#
loop_
_entity_poly.entity_id
_entity_poly.type
_entity_poly.pdbx_seq_one_letter_code
_entity_poly.pdbx_strand_id
1 'polypeptide(L)'
;MANPITIVKNDEFLFAATNIQEAARFLEEHLNTRKSKFYDPIERGYVYKIPFYFEKDTYRFVASEEIATNRRKELEEKGHKNARRVWLIPANPSEYDLERAFSRYDTLDWKRSFKYENGDILLIYVSGNVQKVRYKVEVIEGLIKTKDVFHNKIFWNNEEKFKKSKEKDWTRIRLVDEVNTTKLSLEQLRQHGLKGNIQGSMKLIGELLDYIMPFFKNDLTEGYYPDEVSDTLEEGKRKSVMVNIYERNPIARKQCIDHYGVLCQVCDLDFESVYGIVGKDFIHVHHIKPLHEIQHDYTVNPRQDLIPVCPNCHAMLHRKENGMFLSVAQLRERVLK
;
A
#
# COMPACT_ATOMS: atom_id res chain seq x y z
N MET A 1 -26.99 3.69 14.56
CA MET A 1 -26.01 3.95 15.64
C MET A 1 -25.33 5.27 15.32
N ALA A 2 -25.07 6.11 16.32
CA ALA A 2 -24.24 7.30 16.12
C ALA A 2 -22.84 6.86 15.66
N ASN A 3 -22.24 7.58 14.71
CA ASN A 3 -20.93 7.25 14.16
C ASN A 3 -19.89 8.14 14.83
N PRO A 4 -19.20 7.66 15.89
CA PRO A 4 -18.35 8.53 16.69
C PRO A 4 -17.15 9.02 15.88
N ILE A 5 -16.98 10.33 15.83
CA ILE A 5 -15.78 11.01 15.35
C ILE A 5 -15.03 11.50 16.58
N THR A 6 -13.86 10.92 16.83
CA THR A 6 -12.96 11.35 17.89
C THR A 6 -12.08 12.47 17.36
N ILE A 7 -12.03 13.58 18.09
CA ILE A 7 -11.17 14.73 17.84
C ILE A 7 -9.97 14.62 18.79
N VAL A 8 -8.78 14.60 18.21
CA VAL A 8 -7.50 14.54 18.93
C VAL A 8 -6.75 15.84 18.63
N LYS A 9 -6.27 16.53 19.67
CA LYS A 9 -5.49 17.77 19.58
C LYS A 9 -4.09 17.50 20.13
N ASN A 10 -3.05 17.75 19.31
CA ASN A 10 -1.65 17.53 19.69
C ASN A 10 -1.42 16.15 20.33
N ASP A 11 -2.03 15.13 19.73
CA ASP A 11 -1.98 13.73 20.17
C ASP A 11 -2.72 13.39 21.47
N GLU A 12 -3.43 14.35 22.06
CA GLU A 12 -4.30 14.16 23.21
C GLU A 12 -5.78 14.15 22.83
N PHE A 13 -6.58 13.33 23.50
CA PHE A 13 -8.02 13.30 23.32
C PHE A 13 -8.63 14.66 23.65
N LEU A 14 -9.45 15.21 22.75
CA LEU A 14 -10.14 16.48 22.95
C LEU A 14 -11.64 16.30 23.11
N PHE A 15 -12.30 15.59 22.20
CA PHE A 15 -13.76 15.46 22.18
C PHE A 15 -14.22 14.24 21.36
N ALA A 16 -15.38 13.67 21.68
CA ALA A 16 -16.02 12.63 20.89
C ALA A 16 -17.40 13.11 20.43
N ALA A 17 -17.57 13.26 19.12
CA ALA A 17 -18.82 13.70 18.50
C ALA A 17 -19.56 12.50 17.87
N THR A 18 -20.88 12.51 17.86
CA THR A 18 -21.73 11.47 17.24
C THR A 18 -21.82 11.58 15.72
N ASN A 19 -21.46 12.73 15.15
CA ASN A 19 -21.49 13.03 13.71
C ASN A 19 -20.65 14.28 13.39
N ILE A 20 -20.52 14.59 12.09
CA ILE A 20 -19.74 15.73 11.61
C ILE A 20 -20.33 17.09 12.00
N GLN A 21 -21.66 17.21 12.10
CA GLN A 21 -22.34 18.45 12.47
C GLN A 21 -22.09 18.83 13.93
N GLU A 22 -22.00 17.83 14.81
CA GLU A 22 -21.63 17.99 16.21
C GLU A 22 -20.14 18.31 16.36
N ALA A 23 -19.26 17.58 15.67
CA ALA A 23 -17.83 17.86 15.68
C ALA A 23 -17.52 19.30 15.22
N ALA A 24 -18.17 19.75 14.14
CA ALA A 24 -18.00 21.11 13.63
C ALA A 24 -18.54 22.19 14.60
N ARG A 25 -19.62 21.91 15.33
CA ARG A 25 -20.19 22.83 16.32
C ARG A 25 -19.25 22.97 17.51
N PHE A 26 -18.75 21.84 18.01
CA PHE A 26 -17.74 21.85 19.08
C PHE A 26 -16.51 22.66 18.69
N LEU A 27 -15.97 22.47 17.47
CA LEU A 27 -14.79 23.22 17.02
C LEU A 27 -15.07 24.71 16.79
N GLU A 28 -16.27 25.09 16.37
CA GLU A 28 -16.69 26.50 16.26
C GLU A 28 -16.62 27.21 17.61
N GLU A 29 -17.19 26.58 18.65
CA GLU A 29 -17.14 27.09 20.02
C GLU A 29 -15.72 27.07 20.58
N HIS A 30 -14.99 25.96 20.39
CA HIS A 30 -13.64 25.76 20.93
C HIS A 30 -12.58 26.67 20.31
N LEU A 31 -12.67 26.94 19.00
CA LEU A 31 -11.69 27.74 18.26
C LEU A 31 -12.18 29.15 17.94
N ASN A 32 -13.36 29.53 18.43
CA ASN A 32 -14.00 30.82 18.21
C ASN A 32 -13.97 31.25 16.72
N THR A 33 -14.44 30.36 15.84
CA THR A 33 -14.41 30.58 14.39
C THR A 33 -15.60 29.93 13.69
N ARG A 34 -15.85 30.31 12.43
CA ARG A 34 -17.05 29.87 11.69
C ARG A 34 -17.10 28.35 11.51
N LYS A 35 -18.25 27.74 11.84
CA LYS A 35 -18.53 26.30 11.64
C LYS A 35 -18.19 25.76 10.25
N SER A 36 -18.47 26.54 9.21
CA SER A 36 -18.30 26.11 7.81
C SER A 36 -16.85 25.74 7.46
N LYS A 37 -15.86 26.23 8.22
CA LYS A 37 -14.45 25.90 8.03
C LYS A 37 -14.09 24.47 8.41
N PHE A 38 -14.93 23.77 9.18
CA PHE A 38 -14.57 22.48 9.76
C PHE A 38 -15.14 21.26 9.04
N TYR A 39 -16.18 21.41 8.22
CA TYR A 39 -16.79 20.27 7.53
C TYR A 39 -15.78 19.54 6.62
N ASP A 40 -15.07 20.25 5.75
CA ASP A 40 -14.09 19.60 4.87
C ASP A 40 -12.89 19.02 5.66
N PRO A 41 -12.26 19.74 6.60
CA PRO A 41 -11.19 19.16 7.42
C PRO A 41 -11.59 17.94 8.25
N ILE A 42 -12.77 17.94 8.87
CA ILE A 42 -13.25 16.78 9.63
C ILE A 42 -13.44 15.60 8.68
N GLU A 43 -14.20 15.78 7.59
CA GLU A 43 -14.48 14.72 6.62
C GLU A 43 -13.20 14.13 6.05
N ARG A 44 -12.31 14.99 5.54
CA ARG A 44 -11.04 14.55 4.97
C ARG A 44 -10.12 13.94 6.03
N GLY A 45 -10.20 14.42 7.26
CA GLY A 45 -9.40 13.94 8.37
C GLY A 45 -9.73 12.51 8.77
N TYR A 46 -11.00 12.17 8.99
CA TYR A 46 -11.33 10.79 9.37
C TYR A 46 -11.32 9.82 8.19
N VAL A 47 -11.58 10.30 6.95
CA VAL A 47 -11.58 9.44 5.76
C VAL A 47 -10.16 9.10 5.28
N TYR A 48 -9.25 10.08 5.32
CA TYR A 48 -7.91 9.95 4.73
C TYR A 48 -6.77 10.22 5.72
N LYS A 49 -7.06 10.40 7.02
CA LYS A 49 -6.06 10.69 8.04
C LYS A 49 -5.27 11.98 7.73
N ILE A 50 -5.93 12.97 7.11
CA ILE A 50 -5.35 14.28 6.82
C ILE A 50 -5.41 15.16 8.07
N PRO A 51 -4.28 15.62 8.63
CA PRO A 51 -4.28 16.51 9.78
C PRO A 51 -4.82 17.90 9.41
N PHE A 52 -5.50 18.53 10.35
CA PHE A 52 -5.92 19.93 10.28
C PHE A 52 -5.04 20.78 11.19
N TYR A 53 -4.49 21.86 10.66
CA TYR A 53 -3.64 22.77 11.41
C TYR A 53 -4.40 24.06 11.68
N PHE A 54 -4.43 24.48 12.93
CA PHE A 54 -5.01 25.75 13.34
C PHE A 54 -4.08 26.42 14.34
N GLU A 55 -3.60 27.61 13.98
CA GLU A 55 -2.55 28.33 14.71
C GLU A 55 -1.31 27.45 14.94
N LYS A 56 -1.04 27.07 16.19
CA LYS A 56 0.11 26.22 16.57
C LYS A 56 -0.29 24.77 16.83
N ASP A 57 -1.58 24.47 16.76
CA ASP A 57 -2.14 23.18 17.15
C ASP A 57 -2.42 22.31 15.93
N THR A 58 -2.25 21.00 16.12
CA THR A 58 -2.59 19.97 15.13
C THR A 58 -3.81 19.19 15.62
N TYR A 59 -4.81 19.07 14.76
CA TYR A 59 -6.04 18.32 15.02
C TYR A 59 -6.11 17.10 14.10
N ARG A 60 -6.45 15.95 14.68
CA ARG A 60 -6.73 14.70 13.96
C ARG A 60 -8.17 14.27 14.24
N PHE A 61 -8.81 13.76 13.20
CA PHE A 61 -10.18 13.27 13.24
C PHE A 61 -10.15 11.76 12.99
N VAL A 62 -10.73 10.98 13.89
CA VAL A 62 -10.67 9.52 13.85
C VAL A 62 -12.08 8.94 13.91
N ALA A 63 -12.39 8.05 12.98
CA ALA A 63 -13.59 7.23 12.98
C ALA A 63 -13.16 5.75 12.82
N SER A 64 -14.10 4.81 12.95
CA SER A 64 -13.79 3.40 12.64
C SER A 64 -13.38 3.23 11.18
N GLU A 65 -12.56 2.23 10.88
CA GLU A 65 -12.10 1.95 9.52
C GLU A 65 -13.28 1.66 8.57
N GLU A 66 -14.33 0.99 9.07
CA GLU A 66 -15.56 0.75 8.33
C GLU A 66 -16.27 2.07 7.94
N ILE A 67 -16.42 3.00 8.88
CA ILE A 67 -17.04 4.32 8.62
C ILE A 67 -16.21 5.10 7.61
N ALA A 68 -14.90 5.16 7.81
CA ALA A 68 -13.98 5.86 6.91
C ALA A 68 -14.03 5.27 5.49
N THR A 69 -14.05 3.94 5.37
CA THR A 69 -14.10 3.22 4.09
C THR A 69 -15.43 3.41 3.37
N ASN A 70 -16.55 3.29 4.07
CA ASN A 70 -17.88 3.49 3.49
C ASN A 70 -18.05 4.93 3.01
N ARG A 71 -17.62 5.92 3.81
CA ARG A 71 -17.67 7.32 3.39
C ARG A 71 -16.77 7.59 2.18
N ARG A 72 -15.57 6.99 2.14
CA ARG A 72 -14.66 7.11 0.99
C ARG A 72 -15.33 6.67 -0.31
N LYS A 73 -15.92 5.47 -0.32
CA LYS A 73 -16.65 4.93 -1.48
C LYS A 73 -17.76 5.88 -1.93
N GLU A 74 -18.57 6.37 -0.99
CA GLU A 74 -19.65 7.32 -1.29
C GLU A 74 -19.13 8.63 -1.90
N LEU A 75 -18.02 9.18 -1.39
CA LEU A 75 -17.41 10.40 -1.93
C LEU A 75 -16.93 10.20 -3.37
N GLU A 76 -16.29 9.06 -3.65
CA GLU A 76 -15.77 8.70 -4.96
C GLU A 76 -16.91 8.48 -5.98
N GLU A 77 -17.93 7.70 -5.62
CA GLU A 77 -19.11 7.43 -6.47
C GLU A 77 -19.85 8.71 -6.86
N LYS A 78 -19.92 9.69 -5.95
CA LYS A 78 -20.59 10.97 -6.19
C LYS A 78 -19.70 12.01 -6.88
N GLY A 79 -18.44 11.69 -7.16
CA GLY A 79 -17.46 12.66 -7.65
C GLY A 79 -17.32 13.88 -6.74
N HIS A 80 -17.47 13.68 -5.42
CA HIS A 80 -17.50 14.78 -4.46
C HIS A 80 -16.15 15.51 -4.43
N LYS A 81 -16.14 16.81 -4.09
CA LYS A 81 -14.89 17.60 -3.99
C LYS A 81 -13.86 17.04 -2.99
N ASN A 82 -14.32 16.26 -2.00
CA ASN A 82 -13.48 15.59 -1.01
C ASN A 82 -13.15 14.13 -1.39
N ALA A 83 -13.53 13.66 -2.58
CA ALA A 83 -13.07 12.38 -3.10
C ALA A 83 -11.55 12.37 -3.31
N ARG A 84 -10.96 11.17 -3.39
CA ARG A 84 -9.55 11.00 -3.68
C ARG A 84 -9.19 11.69 -5.00
N ARG A 85 -8.03 12.35 -5.02
CA ARG A 85 -7.49 12.91 -6.25
C ARG A 85 -6.62 11.85 -6.91
N VAL A 86 -6.80 11.70 -8.22
CA VAL A 86 -5.99 10.77 -9.01
C VAL A 86 -5.01 11.55 -9.87
N TRP A 87 -3.75 11.12 -9.88
CA TRP A 87 -2.66 11.79 -10.57
C TRP A 87 -1.93 10.81 -11.49
N LEU A 88 -1.54 11.25 -12.67
CA LEU A 88 -0.56 10.57 -13.52
C LEU A 88 0.82 11.18 -13.27
N ILE A 89 1.81 10.35 -12.97
CA ILE A 89 3.17 10.80 -12.67
C ILE A 89 4.21 10.04 -13.49
N PRO A 90 5.27 10.68 -13.99
CA PRO A 90 6.35 9.99 -14.68
C PRO A 90 7.34 9.37 -13.69
N ALA A 91 7.83 8.17 -14.01
CA ALA A 91 8.98 7.53 -13.40
C ALA A 91 9.97 7.12 -14.49
N ASN A 92 11.25 7.42 -14.29
CA ASN A 92 12.30 7.04 -15.22
C ASN A 92 13.15 5.88 -14.65
N PRO A 93 13.07 4.65 -15.20
CA PRO A 93 13.85 3.50 -14.73
C PRO A 93 15.37 3.72 -14.75
N SER A 94 15.88 4.56 -15.65
CA SER A 94 17.31 4.89 -15.70
C SER A 94 17.75 5.87 -14.61
N GLU A 95 16.81 6.52 -13.90
CA GLU A 95 17.10 7.31 -12.70
C GLU A 95 16.87 6.50 -11.41
N TYR A 96 15.73 5.81 -11.32
CA TYR A 96 15.32 5.05 -10.13
C TYR A 96 14.66 3.73 -10.52
N ASP A 97 15.20 2.63 -10.00
CA ASP A 97 14.72 1.27 -10.25
C ASP A 97 13.45 0.98 -9.43
N LEU A 98 12.32 1.43 -9.95
CA LEU A 98 11.02 1.32 -9.30
C LEU A 98 10.55 -0.13 -9.13
N GLU A 99 10.89 -1.00 -10.08
CA GLU A 99 10.51 -2.42 -10.05
C GLU A 99 11.27 -3.15 -8.93
N ARG A 100 12.57 -2.91 -8.81
CA ARG A 100 13.36 -3.45 -7.70
C ARG A 100 12.97 -2.84 -6.36
N ALA A 101 12.53 -1.58 -6.34
CA ALA A 101 12.06 -0.92 -5.13
C ALA A 101 10.75 -1.53 -4.62
N PHE A 102 9.73 -1.67 -5.48
CA PHE A 102 8.44 -2.26 -5.08
C PHE A 102 8.48 -3.77 -4.84
N SER A 103 9.43 -4.49 -5.43
CA SER A 103 9.66 -5.89 -5.06
C SER A 103 10.28 -6.07 -3.66
N ARG A 104 10.81 -5.00 -3.05
CA ARG A 104 11.43 -5.04 -1.72
C ARG A 104 10.64 -4.28 -0.65
N TYR A 105 9.85 -3.28 -1.03
CA TYR A 105 9.15 -2.40 -0.10
C TYR A 105 7.70 -2.14 -0.53
N ASP A 106 6.77 -2.26 0.42
CA ASP A 106 5.34 -2.01 0.23
C ASP A 106 5.10 -0.51 0.15
N THR A 107 5.96 0.24 0.83
CA THR A 107 5.96 1.69 0.87
C THR A 107 7.30 2.25 0.45
N LEU A 108 7.27 3.32 -0.35
CA LEU A 108 8.43 4.04 -0.81
C LEU A 108 8.30 5.52 -0.47
N ASP A 109 9.42 6.15 -0.14
CA ASP A 109 9.49 7.60 -0.11
C ASP A 109 9.77 8.08 -1.52
N TRP A 110 8.78 8.74 -2.09
CA TRP A 110 8.79 9.20 -3.47
C TRP A 110 9.04 10.69 -3.53
N LYS A 111 9.86 11.12 -4.49
CA LYS A 111 10.12 12.54 -4.71
C LYS A 111 8.82 13.28 -4.96
N ARG A 112 8.54 14.28 -4.13
CA ARG A 112 7.31 15.03 -4.20
C ARG A 112 7.38 16.06 -5.32
N SER A 113 6.55 15.86 -6.35
CA SER A 113 6.41 16.76 -7.49
C SER A 113 5.14 17.61 -7.46
N PHE A 114 4.26 17.38 -6.49
CA PHE A 114 3.04 18.15 -6.26
C PHE A 114 2.64 18.12 -4.78
N LYS A 115 1.70 18.98 -4.36
CA LYS A 115 1.13 18.99 -3.01
C LYS A 115 0.15 17.82 -2.78
N TYR A 116 0.66 16.60 -2.88
CA TYR A 116 -0.11 15.39 -2.60
C TYR A 116 -0.60 15.35 -1.16
N GLU A 117 -1.75 14.76 -0.96
CA GLU A 117 -2.40 14.61 0.35
C GLU A 117 -2.60 13.12 0.62
N ASN A 118 -2.74 12.75 1.88
CA ASN A 118 -3.05 11.38 2.24
C ASN A 118 -4.34 10.94 1.52
N GLY A 119 -4.34 9.71 1.01
CA GLY A 119 -5.41 9.15 0.19
C GLY A 119 -5.34 9.51 -1.29
N ASP A 120 -4.47 10.41 -1.76
CA ASP A 120 -4.29 10.61 -3.20
C ASP A 120 -3.82 9.31 -3.87
N ILE A 121 -4.32 9.05 -5.09
CA ILE A 121 -3.86 7.93 -5.92
C ILE A 121 -2.89 8.45 -6.97
N LEU A 122 -1.70 7.85 -7.06
CA LEU A 122 -0.76 8.11 -8.13
C LEU A 122 -0.70 6.91 -9.06
N LEU A 123 -0.98 7.15 -10.34
CA LEU A 123 -0.77 6.24 -11.45
C LEU A 123 0.61 6.52 -12.04
N ILE A 124 1.52 5.56 -11.94
CA ILE A 124 2.91 5.73 -12.34
C ILE A 124 3.10 5.28 -13.78
N TYR A 125 3.36 6.26 -14.65
CA TYR A 125 3.81 6.07 -16.02
C TYR A 125 5.32 5.85 -16.05
N VAL A 126 5.74 4.65 -16.45
CA VAL A 126 7.15 4.29 -16.55
C VAL A 126 7.65 4.66 -17.95
N SER A 127 8.62 5.58 -18.02
CA SER A 127 9.17 6.13 -19.26
C SER A 127 10.30 5.25 -19.83
N GLY A 128 11.11 5.78 -20.75
CA GLY A 128 12.20 5.04 -21.39
C GLY A 128 11.68 3.98 -22.35
N ASN A 129 12.09 2.73 -22.16
CA ASN A 129 11.71 1.58 -23.00
C ASN A 129 10.36 0.96 -22.60
N VAL A 130 9.80 1.35 -21.45
CA VAL A 130 8.58 0.74 -20.90
C VAL A 130 7.32 1.44 -21.43
N GLN A 131 7.34 2.77 -21.49
CA GLN A 131 6.34 3.67 -22.09
C GLN A 131 4.87 3.34 -21.78
N LYS A 132 4.55 3.00 -20.53
CA LYS A 132 3.19 2.66 -20.10
C LYS A 132 2.95 2.92 -18.62
N VAL A 133 1.68 3.05 -18.25
CA VAL A 133 1.29 3.04 -16.83
C VAL A 133 1.43 1.62 -16.28
N ARG A 134 2.11 1.47 -15.15
CA ARG A 134 2.33 0.16 -14.50
C ARG A 134 1.80 0.06 -13.08
N TYR A 135 1.93 1.10 -12.29
CA TYR A 135 1.67 1.03 -10.85
C TYR A 135 0.54 1.97 -10.44
N LYS A 136 -0.35 1.49 -9.59
CA LYS A 136 -1.31 2.28 -8.82
C LYS A 136 -0.83 2.31 -7.38
N VAL A 137 -0.59 3.51 -6.86
CA VAL A 137 -0.10 3.70 -5.49
C VAL A 137 -0.99 4.67 -4.72
N GLU A 138 -1.09 4.50 -3.41
CA GLU A 138 -1.76 5.42 -2.51
C GLU A 138 -0.74 6.26 -1.74
N VAL A 139 -0.96 7.56 -1.65
CA VAL A 139 -0.20 8.45 -0.78
C VAL A 139 -0.66 8.24 0.66
N ILE A 140 0.23 7.72 1.51
CA ILE A 140 -0.08 7.49 2.93
C ILE A 140 0.46 8.62 3.81
N GLU A 141 1.45 9.36 3.32
CA GLU A 141 1.97 10.57 3.96
C GLU A 141 2.32 11.63 2.89
N GLY A 142 1.54 12.70 2.83
CA GLY A 142 1.67 13.74 1.81
C GLY A 142 3.00 14.51 1.90
N LEU A 143 3.41 14.90 3.11
CA LEU A 143 4.70 15.55 3.39
C LEU A 143 5.45 14.79 4.47
N ILE A 144 6.61 14.22 4.11
CA ILE A 144 7.51 13.62 5.09
C ILE A 144 8.48 14.70 5.58
N LYS A 145 8.76 14.73 6.89
CA LYS A 145 9.82 15.58 7.45
C LYS A 145 11.18 15.07 6.95
N THR A 146 12.08 15.95 6.53
CA THR A 146 13.37 15.58 5.91
C THR A 146 14.18 14.52 6.68
N LYS A 147 14.12 14.55 8.02
CA LYS A 147 14.82 13.59 8.89
C LYS A 147 14.25 12.16 8.85
N ASP A 148 13.00 12.01 8.43
CA ASP A 148 12.24 10.76 8.43
C ASP A 148 12.16 10.14 7.01
N VAL A 149 12.89 10.73 6.04
CA VAL A 149 12.92 10.30 4.64
C VAL A 149 13.93 9.17 4.42
N PHE A 150 13.45 8.05 3.90
CA PHE A 150 14.25 6.92 3.45
C PHE A 150 14.51 7.02 1.95
N HIS A 151 15.68 7.54 1.57
CA HIS A 151 15.99 7.78 0.17
C HIS A 151 16.23 6.51 -0.67
N ASN A 152 16.33 5.34 -0.05
CA ASN A 152 16.56 4.05 -0.71
C ASN A 152 17.69 4.09 -1.77
N LYS A 153 18.87 4.61 -1.37
CA LYS A 153 20.01 4.90 -2.27
C LYS A 153 20.33 3.74 -3.23
N ILE A 154 20.16 2.50 -2.78
CA ILE A 154 20.44 1.28 -3.54
C ILE A 154 19.65 1.15 -4.86
N PHE A 155 18.54 1.87 -5.04
CA PHE A 155 17.75 1.85 -6.27
C PHE A 155 18.01 3.05 -7.19
N TRP A 156 18.89 3.97 -6.79
CA TRP A 156 19.27 5.09 -7.63
C TRP A 156 20.38 4.67 -8.58
N ASN A 157 20.06 4.69 -9.87
CA ASN A 157 21.02 4.38 -10.94
C ASN A 157 21.88 5.59 -11.34
N ASN A 158 21.54 6.78 -10.83
CA ASN A 158 22.25 8.03 -11.11
C ASN A 158 22.57 8.79 -9.81
N GLU A 159 23.86 8.86 -9.45
CA GLU A 159 24.33 9.47 -8.20
C GLU A 159 24.07 10.98 -8.14
N GLU A 160 24.20 11.69 -9.26
CA GLU A 160 23.96 13.13 -9.32
C GLU A 160 22.48 13.46 -9.07
N LYS A 161 21.58 12.69 -9.69
CA LYS A 161 20.13 12.79 -9.47
C LYS A 161 19.76 12.46 -8.03
N PHE A 162 20.41 11.45 -7.43
CA PHE A 162 20.25 11.13 -6.01
C PHE A 162 20.65 12.31 -5.12
N LYS A 163 21.82 12.93 -5.34
CA LYS A 163 22.25 14.11 -4.56
C LYS A 163 21.23 15.25 -4.65
N LYS A 164 20.77 15.59 -5.86
CA LYS A 164 19.75 16.62 -6.08
C LYS A 164 18.38 16.28 -5.48
N SER A 165 18.08 14.99 -5.28
CA SER A 165 16.80 14.57 -4.69
C SER A 165 16.69 14.94 -3.21
N LYS A 166 17.81 15.04 -2.48
CA LYS A 166 17.82 15.33 -1.04
C LYS A 166 17.35 16.74 -0.69
N GLU A 167 17.42 17.66 -1.64
CA GLU A 167 16.96 19.05 -1.50
C GLU A 167 15.46 19.21 -1.80
N LYS A 168 14.75 18.12 -2.06
CA LYS A 168 13.33 18.12 -2.44
C LYS A 168 12.47 17.62 -1.29
N ASP A 169 11.19 17.98 -1.34
CA ASP A 169 10.19 17.39 -0.48
C ASP A 169 9.89 15.95 -0.92
N TRP A 170 9.40 15.14 0.02
CA TRP A 170 9.09 13.73 -0.19
C TRP A 170 7.67 13.40 0.29
N THR A 171 7.09 12.38 -0.32
CA THR A 171 5.80 11.81 0.05
C THR A 171 5.95 10.31 0.20
N ARG A 172 5.24 9.69 1.14
CA ARG A 172 5.25 8.23 1.29
C ARG A 172 4.11 7.65 0.49
N ILE A 173 4.43 6.74 -0.42
CA ILE A 173 3.47 6.03 -1.25
C ILE A 173 3.45 4.56 -0.88
N ARG A 174 2.31 3.90 -1.00
CA ARG A 174 2.12 2.46 -0.84
C ARG A 174 1.67 1.85 -2.15
N LEU A 175 2.26 0.72 -2.55
CA LEU A 175 1.78 -0.02 -3.70
C LEU A 175 0.37 -0.55 -3.44
N VAL A 176 -0.57 -0.26 -4.35
CA VAL A 176 -1.94 -0.76 -4.28
C VAL A 176 -2.21 -1.78 -5.37
N ASP A 177 -1.69 -1.57 -6.58
CA ASP A 177 -1.84 -2.54 -7.67
C ASP A 177 -0.74 -2.35 -8.73
N GLU A 178 -0.45 -3.43 -9.46
CA GLU A 178 0.48 -3.44 -10.58
C GLU A 178 -0.14 -4.14 -11.78
N VAL A 179 0.02 -3.53 -12.95
CA VAL A 179 -0.43 -4.10 -14.22
C VAL A 179 0.67 -4.06 -15.26
N ASN A 180 0.69 -5.09 -16.11
CA ASN A 180 1.59 -5.18 -17.24
C ASN A 180 0.78 -5.44 -18.52
N THR A 181 0.26 -4.38 -19.12
CA THR A 181 -0.56 -4.45 -20.33
C THR A 181 -0.13 -3.43 -21.36
N THR A 182 -0.18 -3.79 -22.65
CA THR A 182 0.03 -2.86 -23.76
C THR A 182 -1.10 -1.85 -23.92
N LYS A 183 -2.27 -2.13 -23.32
CA LYS A 183 -3.43 -1.23 -23.34
C LYS A 183 -3.19 0.06 -22.55
N LEU A 184 -2.18 0.12 -21.68
CA LEU A 184 -1.80 1.35 -20.97
C LEU A 184 -0.55 2.01 -21.54
N SER A 185 -0.20 1.69 -22.80
CA SER A 185 0.92 2.31 -23.51
C SER A 185 0.67 3.79 -23.78
N LEU A 186 1.74 4.56 -23.97
CA LEU A 186 1.65 5.99 -24.31
C LEU A 186 0.72 6.27 -25.50
N GLU A 187 0.76 5.40 -26.52
CA GLU A 187 -0.12 5.50 -27.68
C GLU A 187 -1.60 5.38 -27.28
N GLN A 188 -1.93 4.37 -26.48
CA GLN A 188 -3.30 4.15 -26.01
C GLN A 188 -3.78 5.28 -25.11
N LEU A 189 -2.92 5.79 -24.22
CA LEU A 189 -3.26 6.95 -23.39
C LEU A 189 -3.59 8.18 -24.26
N ARG A 190 -2.84 8.42 -25.34
CA ARG A 190 -3.09 9.53 -26.28
C ARG A 190 -4.40 9.35 -27.03
N GLN A 191 -4.73 8.13 -27.45
CA GLN A 191 -6.00 7.82 -28.09
C GLN A 191 -7.20 8.10 -27.17
N HIS A 192 -7.02 7.97 -25.85
CA HIS A 192 -8.07 8.16 -24.83
C HIS A 192 -7.91 9.47 -24.04
N GLY A 193 -7.36 10.51 -24.69
CA GLY A 193 -7.43 11.88 -24.17
C GLY A 193 -6.17 12.44 -23.50
N LEU A 194 -5.06 11.71 -23.44
CA LEU A 194 -3.78 12.26 -22.96
C LEU A 194 -3.25 13.32 -23.94
N LYS A 195 -3.15 14.58 -23.46
CA LYS A 195 -2.60 15.71 -24.22
C LYS A 195 -1.18 16.03 -23.76
N GLY A 196 -0.27 16.16 -24.73
CA GLY A 196 1.12 16.57 -24.47
C GLY A 196 2.01 15.46 -23.90
N ASN A 197 3.14 15.85 -23.31
CA ASN A 197 4.13 14.95 -22.73
C ASN A 197 3.94 14.81 -21.21
N ILE A 198 4.16 13.60 -20.69
CA ILE A 198 4.11 13.32 -19.24
C ILE A 198 5.46 13.74 -18.62
N GLN A 199 5.62 15.03 -18.32
CA GLN A 199 6.85 15.59 -17.75
C GLN A 199 6.77 15.92 -16.25
N GLY A 200 5.58 15.81 -15.66
CA GLY A 200 5.32 16.06 -14.25
C GLY A 200 3.98 15.52 -13.83
N SER A 201 3.56 15.86 -12.61
CA SER A 201 2.27 15.46 -12.06
C SER A 201 1.12 16.07 -12.85
N MET A 202 0.24 15.21 -13.35
CA MET A 202 -0.96 15.62 -14.07
C MET A 202 -2.18 15.08 -13.32
N LYS A 203 -3.09 15.97 -12.91
CA LYS A 203 -4.35 15.53 -12.31
C LYS A 203 -5.19 14.85 -13.40
N LEU A 204 -5.65 13.63 -13.14
CA LEU A 204 -6.51 12.88 -14.04
C LEU A 204 -7.97 13.11 -13.67
N ILE A 205 -8.78 13.38 -14.69
CA ILE A 205 -10.24 13.55 -14.62
C ILE A 205 -10.86 13.09 -15.94
N GLY A 206 -12.13 12.69 -15.90
CA GLY A 206 -12.92 12.34 -17.08
C GLY A 206 -12.38 11.13 -17.86
N GLU A 207 -12.52 11.17 -19.18
CA GLU A 207 -12.30 10.04 -20.10
C GLU A 207 -10.99 9.28 -19.87
N LEU A 208 -9.87 9.99 -19.71
CA LEU A 208 -8.56 9.34 -19.51
C LEU A 208 -8.49 8.58 -18.18
N LEU A 209 -9.12 9.11 -17.13
CA LEU A 209 -9.21 8.43 -15.84
C LEU A 209 -10.09 7.18 -15.95
N ASP A 210 -11.26 7.34 -16.56
CA ASP A 210 -12.26 6.28 -16.76
C ASP A 210 -11.70 5.14 -17.63
N TYR A 211 -10.77 5.46 -18.53
CA TYR A 211 -10.03 4.48 -19.31
C TYR A 211 -8.99 3.70 -18.49
N ILE A 212 -8.18 4.39 -17.68
CA ILE A 212 -7.05 3.75 -16.97
C ILE A 212 -7.50 2.93 -15.76
N MET A 213 -8.43 3.46 -14.96
CA MET A 213 -8.80 2.87 -13.66
C MET A 213 -9.29 1.41 -13.74
N PRO A 214 -10.14 1.00 -14.72
CA PRO A 214 -10.64 -0.36 -14.82
C PRO A 214 -9.58 -1.45 -15.03
N PHE A 215 -8.34 -1.08 -15.39
CA PHE A 215 -7.24 -2.04 -15.50
C PHE A 215 -6.70 -2.47 -14.13
N PHE A 216 -6.84 -1.64 -13.10
CA PHE A 216 -6.32 -1.88 -11.76
C PHE A 216 -7.37 -2.52 -10.85
N LYS A 217 -7.56 -3.83 -11.00
CA LYS A 217 -8.60 -4.61 -10.33
C LYS A 217 -8.15 -5.30 -9.05
N ASN A 218 -6.84 -5.33 -8.77
CA ASN A 218 -6.35 -5.95 -7.56
C ASN A 218 -6.18 -4.89 -6.47
N ASP A 219 -6.21 -5.37 -5.24
CA ASP A 219 -5.77 -4.60 -4.08
C ASP A 219 -4.67 -5.42 -3.38
N LEU A 220 -3.41 -5.06 -3.68
CA LEU A 220 -2.23 -5.67 -3.06
C LEU A 220 -2.05 -5.22 -1.60
N THR A 221 -2.88 -4.29 -1.10
CA THR A 221 -2.90 -3.91 0.32
C THR A 221 -3.78 -4.84 1.17
N GLU A 222 -4.73 -5.53 0.54
CA GLU A 222 -5.40 -6.68 1.11
C GLU A 222 -4.44 -7.87 0.96
N GLY A 223 -4.11 -8.56 2.05
CA GLY A 223 -3.10 -9.64 2.05
C GLY A 223 -3.44 -10.70 0.99
N TYR A 224 -2.80 -10.61 -0.17
CA TYR A 224 -3.20 -11.37 -1.36
C TYR A 224 -2.69 -12.81 -1.27
N TYR A 225 -3.62 -13.75 -1.24
CA TYR A 225 -3.35 -15.17 -1.45
C TYR A 225 -3.51 -15.51 -2.93
N PRO A 226 -2.56 -16.24 -3.55
CA PRO A 226 -2.69 -16.68 -4.94
C PRO A 226 -3.95 -17.51 -5.24
N ASP A 227 -4.56 -18.12 -4.21
CA ASP A 227 -5.69 -19.05 -4.34
C ASP A 227 -7.08 -18.41 -4.18
N GLU A 228 -7.17 -17.13 -3.81
CA GLU A 228 -8.45 -16.41 -3.72
C GLU A 228 -8.79 -15.76 -5.08
N VAL A 229 -9.38 -16.53 -5.97
CA VAL A 229 -9.93 -16.03 -7.24
C VAL A 229 -11.32 -15.42 -6.98
N SER A 230 -11.61 -14.28 -7.62
CA SER A 230 -12.92 -13.60 -7.56
C SER A 230 -14.11 -14.56 -7.76
N ASP A 231 -15.23 -14.30 -7.09
CA ASP A 231 -16.54 -15.04 -7.08
C ASP A 231 -17.24 -15.25 -8.46
N THR A 232 -16.51 -15.12 -9.56
CA THR A 232 -17.00 -15.44 -10.90
C THR A 232 -16.71 -16.90 -11.21
N LEU A 233 -17.79 -17.70 -11.39
CA LEU A 233 -17.79 -19.09 -11.86
C LEU A 233 -17.37 -19.23 -13.35
N GLU A 234 -16.37 -18.48 -13.80
CA GLU A 234 -15.78 -18.64 -15.14
C GLU A 234 -14.52 -19.51 -15.07
N GLU A 235 -14.65 -20.78 -15.43
CA GLU A 235 -13.55 -21.74 -15.50
C GLU A 235 -12.81 -21.67 -16.86
N GLY A 236 -11.49 -21.90 -16.88
CA GLY A 236 -10.73 -22.11 -18.13
C GLY A 236 -10.05 -20.89 -18.77
N LYS A 237 -10.22 -19.66 -18.25
CA LYS A 237 -9.43 -18.50 -18.70
C LYS A 237 -8.05 -18.48 -18.03
N ARG A 238 -6.97 -18.46 -18.82
CA ARG A 238 -5.61 -18.16 -18.32
C ARG A 238 -5.57 -16.74 -17.75
N LYS A 239 -5.60 -16.61 -16.42
CA LYS A 239 -5.19 -15.39 -15.72
C LYS A 239 -3.70 -15.53 -15.38
N SER A 240 -2.88 -14.62 -15.89
CA SER A 240 -1.52 -14.46 -15.39
C SER A 240 -1.59 -13.68 -14.09
N VAL A 241 -1.52 -14.38 -12.96
CA VAL A 241 -1.41 -13.76 -11.64
C VAL A 241 0.07 -13.44 -11.42
N MET A 242 0.41 -12.15 -11.32
CA MET A 242 1.73 -11.76 -10.81
C MET A 242 1.71 -11.97 -9.30
N VAL A 243 2.11 -13.17 -8.86
CA VAL A 243 2.29 -13.45 -7.43
C VAL A 243 3.38 -12.53 -6.91
N ASN A 244 3.02 -11.64 -6.00
CA ASN A 244 3.92 -10.65 -5.39
C ASN A 244 5.28 -11.30 -5.08
N ILE A 245 6.33 -10.74 -5.69
CA ILE A 245 7.73 -11.17 -5.63
C ILE A 245 8.32 -10.96 -4.21
N TYR A 246 7.48 -10.66 -3.22
CA TYR A 246 7.90 -10.48 -1.84
C TYR A 246 8.35 -11.76 -1.14
N GLU A 247 7.93 -12.92 -1.65
CA GLU A 247 8.45 -14.22 -1.20
C GLU A 247 9.89 -14.50 -1.69
N ARG A 248 10.53 -13.58 -2.45
CA ARG A 248 11.68 -13.91 -3.32
C ARG A 248 12.88 -12.97 -3.17
N ASN A 249 13.47 -12.87 -1.97
CA ASN A 249 14.93 -12.84 -1.98
C ASN A 249 15.41 -14.30 -2.07
N PRO A 250 15.76 -14.82 -3.28
CA PRO A 250 16.14 -16.22 -3.43
C PRO A 250 17.37 -16.59 -2.59
N ILE A 251 18.22 -15.61 -2.27
CA ILE A 251 19.39 -15.81 -1.41
C ILE A 251 18.93 -16.00 0.04
N ALA A 252 18.03 -15.16 0.54
CA ALA A 252 17.50 -15.28 1.90
C ALA A 252 16.66 -16.56 2.06
N ARG A 253 15.81 -16.89 1.07
CA ARG A 253 15.06 -18.16 1.04
C ARG A 253 16.02 -19.35 1.10
N LYS A 254 17.04 -19.36 0.24
CA LYS A 254 18.03 -20.44 0.22
C LYS A 254 18.75 -20.56 1.56
N GLN A 255 19.21 -19.45 2.13
CA GLN A 255 19.90 -19.44 3.43
C GLN A 255 19.00 -19.88 4.60
N CYS A 256 17.70 -19.60 4.53
CA CYS A 256 16.71 -20.11 5.48
C CYS A 256 16.57 -21.63 5.37
N ILE A 257 16.39 -22.15 4.15
CA ILE A 257 16.25 -23.60 3.89
C ILE A 257 17.56 -24.35 4.20
N ASP A 258 18.72 -23.80 3.83
CA ASP A 258 20.03 -24.37 4.17
C ASP A 258 20.23 -24.48 5.69
N HIS A 259 19.56 -23.62 6.47
CA HIS A 259 19.65 -23.62 7.93
C HIS A 259 18.61 -24.54 8.60
N TYR A 260 17.34 -24.44 8.20
CA TYR A 260 16.21 -25.10 8.84
C TYR A 260 15.79 -26.42 8.17
N GLY A 261 16.23 -26.66 6.93
CA GLY A 261 15.74 -27.74 6.08
C GLY A 261 14.39 -27.41 5.44
N VAL A 262 13.75 -28.46 4.91
CA VAL A 262 12.49 -28.38 4.15
C VAL A 262 11.27 -28.87 4.94
N LEU A 263 11.45 -29.11 6.24
CA LEU A 263 10.40 -29.51 7.16
C LEU A 263 9.57 -28.30 7.60
N CYS A 264 8.25 -28.43 7.54
CA CYS A 264 7.35 -27.41 8.05
C CYS A 264 7.54 -27.22 9.57
N GLN A 265 7.89 -26.02 10.02
CA GLN A 265 8.12 -25.73 11.44
C GLN A 265 6.84 -25.63 12.28
N VAL A 266 5.67 -25.78 11.65
CA VAL A 266 4.36 -25.79 12.31
C VAL A 266 3.86 -27.23 12.46
N CYS A 267 3.63 -27.93 11.35
CA CYS A 267 3.00 -29.25 11.33
C CYS A 267 3.96 -30.42 11.07
N ASP A 268 5.26 -30.16 11.03
CA ASP A 268 6.31 -31.17 10.82
C ASP A 268 6.20 -31.93 9.46
N LEU A 269 5.39 -31.44 8.51
CA LEU A 269 5.23 -32.01 7.17
C LEU A 269 6.53 -31.96 6.36
N ASP A 270 6.91 -33.10 5.80
CA ASP A 270 7.95 -33.27 4.78
C ASP A 270 7.32 -33.67 3.45
N PHE A 271 7.44 -32.82 2.44
CA PHE A 271 6.87 -33.07 1.11
C PHE A 271 7.55 -34.23 0.39
N GLU A 272 8.86 -34.46 0.57
CA GLU A 272 9.53 -35.58 -0.08
C GLU A 272 9.07 -36.91 0.52
N SER A 273 8.85 -36.96 1.83
CA SER A 273 8.35 -38.17 2.50
C SER A 273 6.92 -38.55 2.07
N VAL A 274 6.05 -37.55 1.83
CA VAL A 274 4.63 -37.76 1.54
C VAL A 274 4.37 -37.93 0.05
N TYR A 275 5.02 -37.13 -0.79
CA TYR A 275 4.78 -37.09 -2.23
C TYR A 275 5.89 -37.74 -3.06
N GLY A 276 6.97 -38.20 -2.43
CA GLY A 276 8.15 -38.73 -3.11
C GLY A 276 8.97 -37.61 -3.75
N ILE A 277 9.78 -37.97 -4.76
CA ILE A 277 10.77 -37.07 -5.37
C ILE A 277 10.20 -35.75 -5.91
N VAL A 278 8.90 -35.71 -6.27
CA VAL A 278 8.23 -34.48 -6.74
C VAL A 278 8.10 -33.43 -5.63
N GLY A 279 8.07 -33.86 -4.36
CA GLY A 279 8.02 -32.98 -3.20
C GLY A 279 9.38 -32.52 -2.69
N LYS A 280 10.47 -32.97 -3.31
CA LYS A 280 11.83 -32.60 -2.92
C LYS A 280 12.03 -31.09 -3.00
N ASP A 281 12.61 -30.51 -1.96
CA ASP A 281 12.88 -29.07 -1.82
C ASP A 281 11.64 -28.15 -1.87
N PHE A 282 10.44 -28.73 -1.82
CA PHE A 282 9.17 -28.00 -1.87
C PHE A 282 8.74 -27.54 -0.47
N ILE A 283 8.95 -26.26 -0.19
CA ILE A 283 8.53 -25.61 1.05
C ILE A 283 8.38 -24.10 0.84
N HIS A 284 7.45 -23.46 1.56
CA HIS A 284 7.33 -21.99 1.60
C HIS A 284 8.17 -21.41 2.73
N VAL A 285 8.50 -20.12 2.64
CA VAL A 285 9.25 -19.41 3.69
C VAL A 285 8.44 -18.20 4.14
N HIS A 286 8.09 -18.17 5.42
CA HIS A 286 7.28 -17.14 6.05
C HIS A 286 8.15 -16.17 6.85
N HIS A 287 7.74 -14.90 6.93
CA HIS A 287 8.37 -13.92 7.82
C HIS A 287 7.77 -14.00 9.22
N ILE A 288 8.58 -14.30 10.24
CA ILE A 288 8.15 -14.41 11.64
C ILE A 288 7.56 -13.07 12.15
N LYS A 289 8.13 -11.94 11.71
CA LYS A 289 7.57 -10.60 11.94
C LYS A 289 6.86 -10.12 10.68
N PRO A 290 5.60 -9.63 10.77
CA PRO A 290 4.91 -9.07 9.63
C PRO A 290 5.69 -7.93 8.98
N LEU A 291 5.80 -7.94 7.65
CA LEU A 291 6.61 -6.98 6.90
C LEU A 291 6.22 -5.51 7.14
N HIS A 292 4.95 -5.23 7.45
CA HIS A 292 4.48 -3.88 7.78
C HIS A 292 5.02 -3.33 9.12
N GLU A 293 5.56 -4.19 9.99
CA GLU A 293 6.23 -3.82 11.25
C GLU A 293 7.75 -3.69 11.09
N ILE A 294 8.30 -4.10 9.94
CA ILE A 294 9.74 -4.08 9.66
C ILE A 294 10.11 -2.70 9.09
N GLN A 295 11.00 -1.99 9.79
CA GLN A 295 11.46 -0.65 9.39
C GLN A 295 12.36 -0.67 8.14
N HIS A 296 12.35 0.44 7.39
CA HIS A 296 13.10 0.68 6.15
C HIS A 296 14.62 0.78 6.34
N ASP A 297 15.27 -0.31 6.72
CA ASP A 297 16.70 -0.63 6.52
C ASP A 297 17.03 -2.06 7.01
N TYR A 298 15.99 -2.90 7.09
CA TYR A 298 16.15 -4.25 7.61
C TYR A 298 16.86 -5.15 6.61
N THR A 299 18.02 -5.64 7.01
CA THR A 299 18.61 -6.81 6.36
C THR A 299 17.95 -8.02 6.98
N VAL A 300 17.06 -8.68 6.20
CA VAL A 300 16.45 -9.93 6.61
C VAL A 300 17.55 -10.91 7.02
N ASN A 301 17.52 -11.33 8.26
CA ASN A 301 18.32 -12.43 8.77
C ASN A 301 17.55 -13.72 8.50
N PRO A 302 17.98 -14.55 7.53
CA PRO A 302 17.26 -15.75 7.15
C PRO A 302 17.06 -16.77 8.27
N ARG A 303 17.82 -16.63 9.36
CA ARG A 303 17.69 -17.50 10.53
C ARG A 303 16.73 -16.93 11.57
N GLN A 304 16.62 -15.62 11.71
CA GLN A 304 15.83 -15.01 12.79
C GLN A 304 14.46 -14.50 12.32
N ASP A 305 14.35 -14.21 11.03
CA ASP A 305 13.16 -13.54 10.48
C ASP A 305 12.36 -14.43 9.58
N LEU A 306 12.95 -15.51 9.10
CA LEU A 306 12.36 -16.41 8.15
C LEU A 306 12.20 -17.79 8.78
N ILE A 307 11.14 -18.49 8.37
CA ILE A 307 10.86 -19.82 8.86
C ILE A 307 10.19 -20.67 7.77
N PRO A 308 10.64 -21.91 7.52
CA PRO A 308 10.01 -22.76 6.53
C PRO A 308 8.67 -23.30 7.04
N VAL A 309 7.64 -23.20 6.21
CA VAL A 309 6.29 -23.67 6.49
C VAL A 309 5.66 -24.27 5.24
N CYS A 310 4.78 -25.25 5.38
CA CYS A 310 4.02 -25.77 4.24
C CYS A 310 3.02 -24.73 3.73
N PRO A 311 2.55 -24.80 2.48
CA PRO A 311 1.58 -23.87 1.93
C PRO A 311 0.32 -23.71 2.79
N ASN A 312 -0.19 -24.80 3.36
CA ASN A 312 -1.38 -24.77 4.23
C ASN A 312 -1.12 -24.01 5.53
N CYS A 313 -0.01 -24.27 6.22
CA CYS A 313 0.35 -23.53 7.43
C CYS A 313 0.71 -22.08 7.11
N HIS A 314 1.36 -21.82 5.96
CA HIS A 314 1.63 -20.47 5.49
C HIS A 314 0.32 -19.68 5.35
N ALA A 315 -0.69 -20.29 4.72
CA ALA A 315 -2.01 -19.69 4.58
C ALA A 315 -2.66 -19.39 5.94
N MET A 316 -2.56 -20.31 6.90
CA MET A 316 -3.13 -20.08 8.24
C MET A 316 -2.42 -18.98 9.03
N LEU A 317 -1.10 -18.79 8.87
CA LEU A 317 -0.34 -17.72 9.54
C LEU A 317 -0.72 -16.32 9.04
N HIS A 318 -1.11 -16.20 7.78
CA HIS A 318 -1.59 -14.95 7.22
C HIS A 318 -3.10 -14.73 7.45
N ARG A 319 -3.83 -15.67 8.06
CA ARG A 319 -5.26 -15.52 8.34
C ARG A 319 -5.46 -14.77 9.65
N LYS A 320 -6.34 -13.76 9.65
CA LYS A 320 -6.70 -13.02 10.88
C LYS A 320 -7.79 -13.72 11.66
N GLU A 321 -7.59 -13.81 12.96
CA GLU A 321 -8.60 -14.20 13.95
C GLU A 321 -8.78 -13.04 14.92
N ASN A 322 -10.01 -12.54 15.09
CA ASN A 322 -10.32 -11.36 15.90
C ASN A 322 -9.45 -10.12 15.56
N GLY A 323 -9.08 -9.98 14.28
CA GLY A 323 -8.27 -8.86 13.78
C GLY A 323 -6.75 -9.03 13.96
N MET A 324 -6.27 -10.11 14.57
CA MET A 324 -4.84 -10.38 14.78
C MET A 324 -4.36 -11.59 13.98
N PHE A 325 -3.10 -11.60 13.57
CA PHE A 325 -2.45 -12.77 12.96
C PHE A 325 -1.94 -13.73 14.04
N LEU A 326 -1.93 -15.02 13.74
CA LEU A 326 -1.34 -16.04 14.61
C LEU A 326 0.18 -16.07 14.44
N SER A 327 0.90 -16.25 15.54
CA SER A 327 2.31 -16.61 15.49
C SER A 327 2.49 -18.09 15.10
N VAL A 328 3.69 -18.43 14.64
CA VAL A 328 4.07 -19.83 14.35
C VAL A 328 3.83 -20.73 15.56
N ALA A 329 4.18 -20.27 16.76
CA ALA A 329 3.98 -21.02 18.00
C ALA A 329 2.49 -21.23 18.29
N GLN A 330 1.67 -20.19 18.15
CA GLN A 330 0.22 -20.27 18.37
C GLN A 330 -0.45 -21.21 17.36
N LEU A 331 -0.04 -21.17 16.10
CA LEU A 331 -0.58 -22.08 15.10
C LEU A 331 -0.13 -23.53 15.38
N ARG A 332 1.12 -23.73 15.81
CA ARG A 332 1.65 -25.06 16.16
C ARG A 332 0.87 -25.72 17.29
N GLU A 333 0.44 -24.98 18.30
CA GLU A 333 -0.40 -25.49 19.39
C GLU A 333 -1.80 -25.93 18.93
N ARG A 334 -2.28 -25.40 17.80
CA ARG A 334 -3.61 -25.70 17.25
C ARG A 334 -3.61 -26.85 16.24
N VAL A 335 -2.45 -27.20 15.68
CA VAL A 335 -2.36 -28.35 14.77
C VAL A 335 -2.51 -29.62 15.59
N LEU A 336 -3.64 -30.30 15.40
CA LEU A 336 -3.86 -31.65 15.94
C LEU A 336 -2.82 -32.58 15.29
N LYS A 337 -1.97 -33.18 16.11
CA LYS A 337 -0.94 -34.14 15.67
C LYS A 337 -1.52 -35.53 15.50
#